data_AF-A0A5B7ETM8-F1
#
_entry.id   AF-A0A5B7ETM8-F1
#
_cell.length_a   1.000
_cell.length_b   1.000
_cell.length_c   1.000
_cell.angle_alpha   90.00
_cell.angle_beta   90.00
_cell.angle_gamma   90.00
#
_symmetry.space_group_name_H-M   'P 1'
#
loop_
_entity.id
_entity.type
_entity.pdbx_description
1 polymer ?
#
loop_
_entity_poly.entity_id
_entity_poly.type
_entity_poly.pdbx_seq_one_letter_code
_entity_poly.pdbx_strand_id
1 'polypeptide(L)'
;MLRSMVQGLACLRLHGAGPAECGALREAVQSSGAMARALPQPLVQPVRTTFILKRKKRPHLVKADKPLGSRKLKARHFLYDLVEDTNVRKKEPIRLILKTSVEGLGSRGEVVEVSPYKARKDLLLPGLAVYASPENLDKYSKLMVDTSQDDQPSSPFALSTAKLLSEMIINVSMNKTNPWVMEPWHVKVAFRKVGAMVPEEAITMPPHPIAGPDMALQGKAFVVKIKINNKEEAAVWCRVNHYPTDPLDRSSFQSHYWELLPDPIFPEQAALLEELFAMYQQRAAAKEKQ
;
A
#
# COMPACT_ATOMS: atom_id res chain seq x y z
N MET A 1 -22.11 -12.66 -32.48
CA MET A 1 -22.75 -13.98 -32.61
C MET A 1 -22.17 -14.91 -31.56
N LEU A 2 -23.04 -15.30 -30.61
CA LEU A 2 -22.96 -16.40 -29.63
C LEU A 2 -21.61 -17.06 -29.32
N ARG A 3 -21.15 -16.92 -28.08
CA ARG A 3 -20.54 -18.03 -27.31
C ARG A 3 -20.65 -17.82 -25.79
N SER A 4 -21.17 -18.87 -25.14
CA SER A 4 -21.19 -19.24 -23.72
C SER A 4 -21.84 -18.31 -22.69
N MET A 5 -23.18 -18.41 -22.61
CA MET A 5 -23.87 -18.57 -21.33
C MET A 5 -23.65 -20.00 -20.81
N VAL A 6 -23.92 -20.21 -19.51
CA VAL A 6 -23.89 -21.47 -18.73
C VAL A 6 -22.62 -21.64 -17.89
N GLN A 7 -22.69 -21.21 -16.62
CA GLN A 7 -22.51 -22.05 -15.44
C GLN A 7 -22.74 -21.22 -14.16
N GLY A 8 -23.52 -21.75 -13.21
CA GLY A 8 -23.60 -21.20 -11.85
C GLY A 8 -24.97 -20.83 -11.27
N LEU A 9 -26.07 -21.50 -11.60
CA LEU A 9 -27.28 -21.48 -10.76
C LEU A 9 -26.99 -22.25 -9.45
N ALA A 10 -26.50 -21.56 -8.43
CA ALA A 10 -26.42 -22.09 -7.07
C ALA A 10 -27.70 -21.72 -6.31
N CYS A 11 -28.64 -22.66 -6.38
CA CYS A 11 -29.73 -22.96 -5.45
C CYS A 11 -29.79 -22.13 -4.15
N LEU A 12 -30.67 -21.13 -4.12
CA LEU A 12 -31.23 -20.54 -2.90
C LEU A 12 -32.14 -21.58 -2.23
N ARG A 13 -31.56 -22.48 -1.41
CA ARG A 13 -32.34 -23.32 -0.49
C ARG A 13 -32.62 -22.52 0.79
N LEU A 14 -33.83 -21.96 0.82
CA LEU A 14 -34.53 -21.62 2.06
C LEU A 14 -34.60 -22.85 2.96
N HIS A 15 -33.90 -22.86 4.09
CA HIS A 15 -34.25 -23.70 5.24
C HIS A 15 -34.86 -22.80 6.30
N GLY A 16 -36.16 -22.57 6.16
CA GLY A 16 -37.03 -22.23 7.27
C GLY A 16 -37.65 -23.52 7.79
N ALA A 17 -37.22 -23.96 8.97
CA ALA A 17 -38.00 -24.83 9.83
C ALA A 17 -38.18 -24.07 11.14
N GLY A 18 -39.40 -23.60 11.40
CA GLY A 18 -39.77 -22.92 12.64
C GLY A 18 -39.84 -23.91 13.81
N PRO A 19 -39.82 -23.41 15.05
CA PRO A 19 -39.97 -24.22 16.24
C PRO A 19 -41.47 -24.39 16.54
N ALA A 20 -41.96 -25.62 16.54
CA ALA A 20 -43.23 -25.96 17.17
C ALA A 20 -43.22 -27.45 17.54
N GLU A 21 -43.63 -27.71 18.78
CA GLU A 21 -44.01 -29.02 19.34
C GLU A 21 -42.86 -29.94 19.76
N CYS A 22 -42.46 -29.85 21.03
CA CYS A 22 -42.78 -30.94 21.98
C CYS A 22 -42.55 -30.46 23.42
N GLY A 23 -43.65 -30.07 24.06
CA GLY A 23 -43.75 -30.22 25.51
C GLY A 23 -43.84 -31.72 25.85
N ALA A 24 -43.50 -32.03 27.10
CA ALA A 24 -43.43 -33.36 27.71
C ALA A 24 -42.13 -34.14 27.42
N LEU A 25 -41.19 -34.02 28.34
CA LEU A 25 -40.63 -35.15 29.10
C LEU A 25 -39.79 -34.57 30.25
N ARG A 26 -40.48 -34.27 31.36
CA ARG A 26 -39.87 -34.31 32.69
C ARG A 26 -39.97 -35.75 33.15
N GLU A 27 -38.84 -36.44 33.28
CA GLU A 27 -38.35 -37.04 34.53
C GLU A 27 -37.22 -38.03 34.29
N ALA A 28 -36.25 -37.95 35.21
CA ALA A 28 -35.31 -38.98 35.67
C ALA A 28 -34.46 -39.75 34.64
N VAL A 29 -33.14 -39.52 34.67
CA VAL A 29 -32.19 -40.47 35.28
C VAL A 29 -30.96 -39.67 35.73
N GLN A 30 -30.74 -39.63 37.05
CA GLN A 30 -29.41 -39.42 37.62
C GLN A 30 -28.62 -40.71 37.48
N SER A 31 -27.44 -40.66 36.86
CA SER A 31 -26.20 -41.30 37.36
C SER A 31 -25.16 -41.51 36.27
N SER A 32 -23.92 -41.50 36.73
CA SER A 32 -22.64 -41.75 36.04
C SER A 32 -22.04 -40.56 35.30
N GLY A 33 -20.89 -40.14 35.85
CA GLY A 33 -20.07 -39.08 35.32
C GLY A 33 -19.47 -39.46 33.97
N ALA A 34 -19.62 -38.56 33.03
CA ALA A 34 -18.68 -38.35 31.96
C ALA A 34 -18.64 -36.84 31.74
N MET A 35 -17.44 -36.27 31.79
CA MET A 35 -17.22 -34.86 31.46
C MET A 35 -17.67 -34.64 30.02
N ALA A 36 -18.91 -34.17 29.84
CA ALA A 36 -19.36 -33.60 28.59
C ALA A 36 -18.54 -32.32 28.40
N ARG A 37 -17.42 -32.42 27.68
CA ARG A 37 -16.75 -31.28 27.08
C ARG A 37 -17.83 -30.51 26.32
N ALA A 38 -18.25 -29.39 26.87
CA ALA A 38 -19.05 -28.42 26.15
C ALA A 38 -18.29 -28.13 24.85
N LEU A 39 -18.86 -28.55 23.72
CA LEU A 39 -18.32 -28.15 22.42
C LEU A 39 -18.24 -26.63 22.45
N PRO A 40 -17.08 -26.03 22.15
CA PRO A 40 -16.98 -24.58 22.09
C PRO A 40 -18.04 -24.13 21.09
N GLN A 41 -18.98 -23.31 21.56
CA GLN A 41 -19.97 -22.69 20.68
C GLN A 41 -19.19 -22.07 19.53
N PRO A 42 -19.59 -22.28 18.26
CA PRO A 42 -18.96 -21.56 17.18
C PRO A 42 -19.00 -20.09 17.57
N LEU A 43 -17.83 -19.45 17.62
CA LEU A 43 -17.73 -18.00 17.76
C LEU A 43 -18.45 -17.44 16.53
N VAL A 44 -19.77 -17.22 16.66
CA VAL A 44 -20.56 -16.50 15.69
C VAL A 44 -20.07 -15.07 15.79
N GLN A 45 -18.98 -14.79 15.09
CA GLN A 45 -18.51 -13.44 14.94
C GLN A 45 -19.58 -12.73 14.10
N PRO A 46 -20.25 -11.71 14.65
CA PRO A 46 -21.19 -10.95 13.86
C PRO A 46 -20.39 -10.31 12.72
N VAL A 47 -20.68 -10.74 11.49
CA VAL A 47 -20.17 -10.05 10.31
C VAL A 47 -20.77 -8.64 10.36
N ARG A 48 -19.91 -7.60 10.28
CA ARG A 48 -20.30 -6.19 10.40
C ARG A 48 -21.03 -5.69 9.13
N THR A 49 -22.09 -6.38 8.73
CA THR A 49 -22.94 -5.99 7.61
C THR A 49 -24.26 -5.50 8.16
N THR A 50 -24.50 -4.20 8.03
CA THR A 50 -25.77 -3.58 8.43
C THR A 50 -26.61 -3.26 7.20
N PHE A 51 -27.82 -3.81 7.15
CA PHE A 51 -28.83 -3.49 6.13
C PHE A 51 -29.91 -2.65 6.79
N ILE A 52 -30.19 -1.48 6.22
CA ILE A 52 -31.29 -0.64 6.66
C ILE A 52 -32.53 -1.05 5.87
N LEU A 53 -33.49 -1.58 6.60
CA LEU A 53 -34.72 -2.14 6.06
C LEU A 53 -35.92 -1.28 6.44
N LYS A 54 -36.87 -1.15 5.53
CA LYS A 54 -38.16 -0.51 5.78
C LYS A 54 -39.27 -1.53 5.66
N ARG A 55 -40.18 -1.57 6.63
CA ARG A 55 -41.35 -2.44 6.56
C ARG A 55 -42.24 -2.02 5.39
N LYS A 56 -42.59 -2.98 4.53
CA LYS A 56 -43.48 -2.76 3.38
C LYS A 56 -44.88 -2.35 3.82
N LYS A 57 -45.39 -2.95 4.90
CA LYS A 57 -46.67 -2.59 5.53
C LYS A 57 -46.46 -1.93 6.89
N ARG A 58 -47.00 -0.73 7.05
CA ARG A 58 -46.93 0.04 8.31
C ARG A 58 -47.76 -0.67 9.40
N PRO A 59 -47.18 -0.89 10.60
CA PRO A 59 -47.95 -1.35 11.75
C PRO A 59 -48.98 -0.30 12.20
N HIS A 60 -50.04 -0.76 12.88
CA HIS A 60 -51.02 0.15 13.48
C HIS A 60 -50.38 1.01 14.57
N LEU A 61 -50.81 2.26 14.64
CA LEU A 61 -50.40 3.20 15.67
C LEU A 61 -50.92 2.73 17.04
N VAL A 62 -50.10 2.95 18.06
CA VAL A 62 -50.46 2.74 19.46
C VAL A 62 -50.57 4.12 20.09
N LYS A 63 -51.52 4.31 21.01
CA LYS A 63 -51.66 5.56 21.76
C LYS A 63 -50.36 5.88 22.52
N ALA A 64 -50.03 7.16 22.67
CA ALA A 64 -48.78 7.61 23.28
C ALA A 64 -48.55 7.02 24.69
N ASP A 65 -49.63 6.85 25.45
CA ASP A 65 -49.58 6.40 26.86
C ASP A 65 -49.32 4.90 27.01
N LYS A 66 -49.40 4.13 25.93
CA LYS A 66 -49.23 2.67 25.96
C LYS A 66 -47.83 2.26 25.50
N PRO A 67 -47.20 1.27 26.16
CA PRO A 67 -45.86 0.85 25.83
C PRO A 67 -45.81 0.24 24.42
N LEU A 68 -44.68 0.42 23.72
CA LEU A 68 -44.50 -0.04 22.34
C LEU A 68 -44.69 -1.56 22.18
N GLY A 69 -44.36 -2.34 23.22
CA GLY A 69 -44.56 -3.79 23.27
C GLY A 69 -46.03 -4.24 23.23
N SER A 70 -46.98 -3.34 23.52
CA SER A 70 -48.41 -3.63 23.35
C SER A 70 -48.85 -3.73 21.88
N ARG A 71 -48.00 -3.28 20.94
CA ARG A 71 -48.25 -3.36 19.50
C ARG A 71 -48.09 -4.79 19.00
N LYS A 72 -49.20 -5.50 18.82
CA LYS A 72 -49.20 -6.83 18.19
C LYS A 72 -48.82 -6.72 16.71
N LEU A 73 -47.64 -7.22 16.34
CA LEU A 73 -47.20 -7.31 14.95
C LEU A 73 -47.74 -8.61 14.32
N LYS A 74 -48.33 -8.49 13.13
CA LYS A 74 -48.76 -9.64 12.32
C LYS A 74 -47.64 -10.04 11.35
N ALA A 75 -47.67 -11.26 10.83
CA ALA A 75 -46.70 -11.77 9.84
C ALA A 75 -46.45 -10.81 8.67
N ARG A 76 -47.51 -10.17 8.16
CA ARG A 76 -47.44 -9.16 7.08
C ARG A 76 -46.55 -7.94 7.37
N HIS A 77 -46.25 -7.65 8.64
CA HIS A 77 -45.38 -6.54 9.06
C HIS A 77 -43.89 -6.92 9.10
N PHE A 78 -43.56 -8.20 8.94
CA PHE A 78 -42.18 -8.71 8.84
C PHE A 78 -41.71 -8.84 7.38
N LEU A 79 -42.48 -8.30 6.42
CA LEU A 79 -42.01 -8.07 5.06
C LEU A 79 -41.26 -6.73 5.00
N TYR A 80 -40.03 -6.78 4.53
CA TYR A 80 -39.11 -5.65 4.46
C TYR A 80 -38.69 -5.39 3.02
N ASP A 81 -38.58 -4.10 2.70
CA ASP A 81 -37.93 -3.61 1.49
C ASP A 81 -36.55 -3.07 1.90
N LEU A 82 -35.52 -3.40 1.11
CA LEU A 82 -34.16 -2.90 1.33
C LEU A 82 -34.11 -1.41 0.96
N VAL A 83 -33.79 -0.56 1.93
CA VAL A 83 -33.62 0.88 1.69
C VAL A 83 -32.18 1.18 1.34
N GLU A 84 -31.25 0.60 2.10
CA GLU A 84 -29.85 0.95 2.00
C GLU A 84 -28.97 -0.19 2.52
N ASP A 85 -27.92 -0.46 1.77
CA ASP A 85 -26.81 -1.28 2.21
C ASP A 85 -25.63 -0.38 2.62
N THR A 86 -25.30 -0.42 3.91
CA THR A 86 -24.18 0.36 4.47
C THR A 86 -22.80 -0.13 3.99
N ASN A 87 -22.70 -1.35 3.47
CA ASN A 87 -21.41 -1.92 3.03
C ASN A 87 -20.92 -1.30 1.73
N VAL A 88 -21.85 -0.88 0.87
CA VAL A 88 -21.56 -0.24 -0.43
C VAL A 88 -21.19 1.22 -0.25
N ARG A 89 -21.62 1.85 0.85
CA ARG A 89 -21.33 3.26 1.10
C ARG A 89 -19.83 3.48 1.34
N LYS A 90 -19.30 4.52 0.72
CA LYS A 90 -17.93 4.99 0.98
C LYS A 90 -17.84 5.41 2.43
N LYS A 91 -16.95 4.75 3.18
CA LYS A 91 -16.71 5.06 4.58
C LYS A 91 -15.86 6.33 4.67
N GLU A 92 -16.22 7.22 5.59
CA GLU A 92 -15.48 8.44 5.84
C GLU A 92 -14.06 8.14 6.35
N PRO A 93 -13.07 8.98 5.99
CA PRO A 93 -11.72 8.83 6.50
C PRO A 93 -11.69 9.06 8.02
N ILE A 94 -10.76 8.40 8.71
CA ILE A 94 -10.56 8.51 10.15
C ILE A 94 -9.36 9.42 10.39
N ARG A 95 -9.52 10.35 11.34
CA ARG A 95 -8.44 11.22 11.83
C ARG A 95 -7.60 10.50 12.88
N LEU A 96 -6.30 10.44 12.65
CA LEU A 96 -5.33 9.80 13.54
C LEU A 96 -4.15 10.73 13.81
N ILE A 97 -3.51 10.54 14.96
CA ILE A 97 -2.25 11.19 15.35
C ILE A 97 -1.14 10.14 15.20
N LEU A 98 -0.10 10.45 14.44
CA LEU A 98 1.03 9.55 14.26
C LEU A 98 1.96 9.58 15.49
N LYS A 99 2.31 8.41 16.05
CA LYS A 99 3.31 8.27 17.11
C LYS A 99 4.73 8.13 16.57
N THR A 100 4.85 7.58 15.36
CA THR A 100 6.10 7.36 14.65
C THR A 100 5.98 7.97 13.26
N SER A 101 7.10 8.37 12.66
CA SER A 101 7.10 8.76 11.26
C SER A 101 6.75 7.54 10.40
N VAL A 102 5.83 7.71 9.45
CA VAL A 102 5.40 6.63 8.56
C VAL A 102 5.57 7.10 7.12
N GLU A 103 6.26 6.29 6.32
CA GLU A 103 6.56 6.56 4.92
C GLU A 103 5.28 6.84 4.11
N GLY A 104 5.29 7.98 3.42
CA GLY A 104 4.22 8.44 2.54
C GLY A 104 2.91 8.84 3.22
N LEU A 105 2.89 8.95 4.56
CA LEU A 105 1.72 9.42 5.30
C LEU A 105 1.98 10.71 6.06
N GLY A 106 3.03 10.78 6.86
CA GLY A 106 3.30 11.94 7.70
C GLY A 106 4.40 11.71 8.72
N SER A 107 4.81 12.81 9.34
CA SER A 107 5.83 12.80 10.40
C SER A 107 5.21 12.49 11.77
N ARG A 108 6.07 12.18 12.74
CA ARG A 108 5.64 11.97 14.13
C ARG A 108 4.89 13.18 14.69
N GLY A 109 3.76 12.94 15.34
CA GLY A 109 2.90 13.96 15.96
C GLY A 109 1.87 14.58 15.01
N GLU A 110 1.97 14.33 13.70
CA GLU A 110 1.05 14.90 12.71
C GLU A 110 -0.34 14.26 12.77
N VAL A 111 -1.38 15.07 12.50
CA VAL A 111 -2.77 14.61 12.38
C VAL A 111 -3.07 14.31 10.91
N VAL A 112 -3.37 13.04 10.60
CA VAL A 112 -3.60 12.56 9.24
C VAL A 112 -4.98 11.94 9.09
N GLU A 113 -5.62 12.18 7.95
CA GLU A 113 -6.88 11.54 7.54
C GLU A 113 -6.62 10.35 6.60
N VAL A 114 -7.04 9.16 7.00
CA VAL A 114 -6.80 7.91 6.26
C VAL A 114 -8.05 7.06 6.11
N SER A 115 -8.08 6.23 5.07
CA SER A 115 -9.12 5.21 4.89
C SER A 115 -9.25 4.31 6.13
N PRO A 116 -10.48 3.97 6.59
CA PRO A 116 -10.70 3.15 7.79
C PRO A 116 -10.01 1.79 7.77
N TYR A 117 -9.85 1.18 6.59
CA TYR A 117 -9.18 -0.10 6.46
C TYR A 117 -7.68 0.03 6.73
N LYS A 118 -7.03 0.98 6.03
CA LYS A 118 -5.60 1.29 6.20
C LYS A 118 -5.31 1.75 7.64
N ALA A 119 -6.16 2.62 8.19
CA ALA A 119 -6.10 3.09 9.56
C ALA A 119 -6.05 1.94 10.58
N ARG A 120 -6.98 0.98 10.49
CA ARG A 120 -7.09 -0.11 11.45
C ARG A 120 -5.98 -1.15 11.27
N LYS A 121 -5.71 -1.55 10.03
CA LYS A 121 -4.76 -2.62 9.71
C LYS A 121 -3.30 -2.17 9.85
N ASP A 122 -2.96 -1.04 9.26
CA ASP A 122 -1.56 -0.66 9.05
C ASP A 122 -1.04 0.34 10.10
N LEU A 123 -1.93 1.06 10.80
CA LEU A 123 -1.53 2.10 11.75
C LEU A 123 -1.92 1.77 13.20
N LEU A 124 -3.20 1.50 13.45
CA LEU A 124 -3.72 1.28 14.82
C LEU A 124 -3.33 -0.10 15.37
N LEU A 125 -3.43 -1.16 14.56
CA LEU A 125 -3.07 -2.51 14.98
C LEU A 125 -1.58 -2.64 15.38
N PRO A 126 -0.60 -2.14 14.59
CA PRO A 126 0.79 -2.11 15.02
C PRO A 126 1.11 -1.01 16.06
N GLY A 127 0.17 -0.12 16.36
CA GLY A 127 0.35 0.94 17.37
C GLY A 127 1.14 2.16 16.89
N LEU A 128 1.31 2.33 15.58
CA LEU A 128 2.02 3.46 14.96
C LEU A 128 1.23 4.78 15.07
N ALA A 129 -0.09 4.70 15.29
CA ALA A 129 -0.95 5.87 15.41
C ALA A 129 -2.01 5.69 16.51
N VAL A 130 -2.64 6.80 16.90
CA VAL A 130 -3.74 6.85 17.87
C VAL A 130 -4.89 7.67 17.30
N TYR A 131 -6.13 7.38 17.71
CA TYR A 131 -7.28 8.21 17.34
C TYR A 131 -7.11 9.66 17.80
N ALA A 132 -7.51 10.59 16.93
CA ALA A 132 -7.56 12.02 17.22
C ALA A 132 -8.80 12.38 18.07
N SER A 133 -8.87 11.87 19.30
CA SER A 133 -9.82 12.35 20.32
C SER A 133 -9.32 13.65 20.94
N PRO A 134 -10.21 14.52 21.48
CA PRO A 134 -9.78 15.78 22.11
C PRO A 134 -8.72 15.55 23.20
N GLU A 135 -8.91 14.55 24.06
CA GLU A 135 -7.92 14.19 25.08
C GLU A 135 -6.56 13.77 24.51
N ASN A 136 -6.56 13.07 23.38
CA ASN A 136 -5.31 12.60 22.76
C ASN A 136 -4.60 13.73 22.05
N LEU A 137 -5.33 14.69 21.47
CA LEU A 137 -4.74 15.90 20.90
C LEU A 137 -3.98 16.69 21.97
N ASP A 138 -4.58 16.85 23.15
CA ASP A 138 -3.91 17.53 24.27
C ASP A 138 -2.67 16.75 24.75
N LYS A 139 -2.81 15.42 24.93
CA LYS A 139 -1.71 14.55 25.38
C LYS A 139 -0.53 14.54 24.40
N TYR A 140 -0.80 14.55 23.10
CA TYR A 140 0.21 14.40 22.05
C TYR A 140 0.65 15.73 21.41
N SER A 141 0.08 16.86 21.82
CA SER A 141 0.49 18.21 21.40
C SER A 141 2.00 18.45 21.55
N LYS A 142 2.59 17.93 22.63
CA LYS A 142 4.02 18.09 22.94
C LYS A 142 4.94 17.27 22.04
N LEU A 143 4.45 16.16 21.47
CA LEU A 143 5.28 15.30 20.61
C LEU A 143 5.80 16.03 19.37
N MET A 144 5.05 16.99 18.84
CA MET A 144 5.50 17.79 17.70
C MET A 144 6.66 18.72 18.06
N VAL A 145 6.72 19.18 19.31
CA VAL A 145 7.72 20.15 19.79
C VAL A 145 8.99 19.45 20.25
N ASP A 146 8.85 18.31 20.93
CA ASP A 146 9.98 17.57 21.52
C ASP A 146 10.84 16.85 20.47
N THR A 147 10.32 16.67 19.25
CA THR A 147 11.03 15.94 18.21
C THR A 147 12.10 16.84 17.58
N SER A 148 13.37 16.49 17.80
CA SER A 148 14.51 17.10 17.11
C SER A 148 14.34 16.96 15.60
N GLN A 149 14.68 18.02 14.85
CA GLN A 149 14.55 18.04 13.39
C GLN A 149 15.44 17.00 12.69
N ASP A 150 16.40 16.40 13.39
CA ASP A 150 17.35 15.42 12.86
C ASP A 150 16.81 13.99 12.90
N ASP A 151 15.91 13.67 13.83
CA ASP A 151 15.34 12.32 13.96
C ASP A 151 14.18 12.07 12.97
N GLN A 152 13.69 13.12 12.30
CA GLN A 152 12.60 13.02 11.33
C GLN A 152 13.12 13.08 9.91
N PRO A 153 12.54 12.28 9.00
CA PRO A 153 12.81 12.43 7.57
C PRO A 153 12.41 13.84 7.12
N SER A 154 13.08 14.31 6.08
CA SER A 154 12.92 15.70 5.61
C SER A 154 11.50 15.97 5.11
N SER A 155 10.87 14.94 4.56
CA SER A 155 9.47 14.95 4.15
C SER A 155 8.86 13.57 4.35
N PRO A 156 7.52 13.44 4.41
CA PRO A 156 6.87 12.14 4.53
C PRO A 156 7.24 11.16 3.41
N PHE A 157 7.56 11.67 2.23
CA PHE A 157 7.89 10.88 1.05
C PHE A 157 9.39 10.71 0.82
N ALA A 158 10.24 11.34 1.63
CA ALA A 158 11.68 11.42 1.33
C ALA A 158 12.33 10.02 1.32
N LEU A 159 12.10 9.22 2.36
CA LEU A 159 12.59 7.82 2.44
C LEU A 159 12.04 6.95 1.32
N SER A 160 10.74 7.09 1.00
CA SER A 160 10.10 6.36 -0.09
C SER A 160 10.70 6.74 -1.45
N THR A 161 11.03 8.01 -1.63
CA THR A 161 11.70 8.53 -2.82
C THR A 161 13.13 8.02 -2.92
N ALA A 162 13.88 8.00 -1.81
CA ALA A 162 15.23 7.45 -1.75
C ALA A 162 15.25 5.98 -2.17
N LYS A 163 14.32 5.18 -1.61
CA LYS A 163 14.14 3.77 -1.98
C LYS A 163 13.73 3.59 -3.44
N LEU A 164 12.82 4.44 -3.94
CA LEU A 164 12.39 4.40 -5.33
C LEU A 164 13.57 4.70 -6.27
N LEU A 165 14.42 5.68 -5.93
CA LEU A 165 15.59 6.05 -6.70
C LEU A 165 16.66 4.96 -6.69
N SER A 166 16.87 4.27 -5.56
CA SER A 166 17.85 3.17 -5.48
C SER A 166 17.44 1.95 -6.31
N GLU A 167 16.14 1.74 -6.51
CA GLU A 167 15.60 0.68 -7.37
C GLU A 167 15.55 1.08 -8.85
N MET A 168 15.91 2.31 -9.24
CA MET A 168 15.88 2.76 -10.63
C MET A 168 17.17 2.44 -11.37
N ILE A 169 17.02 2.08 -12.65
CA ILE A 169 18.11 1.85 -13.60
C ILE A 169 18.05 2.95 -14.65
N ILE A 170 19.10 3.77 -14.73
CA ILE A 170 19.09 4.95 -15.58
C ILE A 170 20.10 4.79 -16.71
N ASN A 171 19.60 4.87 -17.93
CA ASN A 171 20.45 4.87 -19.11
C ASN A 171 20.87 6.29 -19.46
N VAL A 172 22.14 6.59 -19.28
CA VAL A 172 22.77 7.82 -19.75
C VAL A 172 23.17 7.62 -21.21
N SER A 173 22.48 8.32 -22.10
CA SER A 173 22.73 8.27 -23.53
C SER A 173 23.75 9.35 -23.91
N MET A 174 24.93 8.91 -24.35
CA MET A 174 26.04 9.77 -24.76
C MET A 174 26.35 9.59 -26.25
N ASN A 175 27.09 10.52 -26.86
CA ASN A 175 27.45 10.43 -28.28
C ASN A 175 28.51 9.32 -28.52
N LYS A 176 28.43 8.60 -29.63
CA LYS A 176 29.42 7.60 -30.05
C LYS A 176 30.65 8.20 -30.74
N THR A 177 30.49 9.31 -31.47
CA THR A 177 31.54 9.84 -32.37
C THR A 177 32.29 11.00 -31.75
N ASN A 178 31.57 11.90 -31.07
CA ASN A 178 32.16 13.09 -30.49
C ASN A 178 32.67 12.79 -29.07
N PRO A 179 33.89 13.26 -28.70
CA PRO A 179 34.39 13.10 -27.36
C PRO A 179 33.53 13.89 -26.37
N TRP A 180 33.36 13.34 -25.17
CA TRP A 180 32.56 13.92 -24.11
C TRP A 180 33.14 13.61 -22.74
N VAL A 181 32.83 14.48 -21.78
CA VAL A 181 33.12 14.28 -20.35
C VAL A 181 31.81 14.36 -19.60
N MET A 182 31.56 13.39 -18.74
CA MET A 182 30.33 13.29 -17.97
C MET A 182 30.26 14.35 -16.87
N GLU A 183 29.35 15.28 -17.06
CA GLU A 183 28.97 16.32 -16.09
C GLU A 183 27.56 16.06 -15.50
N PRO A 184 27.21 16.67 -14.35
CA PRO A 184 25.91 16.47 -13.69
C PRO A 184 24.68 16.74 -14.58
N TRP A 185 24.76 17.69 -15.52
CA TRP A 185 23.64 18.00 -16.41
C TRP A 185 23.29 16.85 -17.37
N HIS A 186 24.28 16.02 -17.77
CA HIS A 186 24.02 14.84 -18.59
C HIS A 186 23.14 13.83 -17.83
N VAL A 187 23.44 13.65 -16.55
CA VAL A 187 22.67 12.79 -15.66
C VAL A 187 21.27 13.35 -15.45
N LYS A 188 21.13 14.67 -15.22
CA LYS A 188 19.82 15.34 -15.16
C LYS A 188 18.97 15.13 -16.41
N VAL A 189 19.56 15.20 -17.61
CA VAL A 189 18.84 14.91 -18.86
C VAL A 189 18.40 13.45 -18.91
N ALA A 190 19.21 12.50 -18.41
CA ALA A 190 18.84 11.10 -18.31
C ALA A 190 17.66 10.88 -17.33
N PHE A 191 17.68 11.53 -16.16
CA PHE A 191 16.55 11.53 -15.23
C PHE A 191 15.27 12.05 -15.89
N ARG A 192 15.37 13.13 -16.67
CA ARG A 192 14.23 13.69 -17.41
C ARG A 192 13.65 12.71 -18.43
N LYS A 193 14.48 11.90 -19.10
CA LYS A 193 14.02 10.84 -20.01
C LYS A 193 13.21 9.75 -19.27
N VAL A 194 13.53 9.48 -18.02
CA VAL A 194 12.80 8.53 -17.15
C VAL A 194 11.53 9.16 -16.55
N GLY A 195 11.37 10.48 -16.65
CA GLY A 195 10.23 11.23 -16.10
C GLY A 195 10.46 11.77 -14.69
N ALA A 196 11.69 11.71 -14.17
CA ALA A 196 12.07 12.30 -12.89
C ALA A 196 12.77 13.65 -13.11
N MET A 197 12.43 14.64 -12.29
CA MET A 197 13.05 15.97 -12.34
C MET A 197 14.02 16.13 -11.18
N VAL A 198 15.32 16.19 -11.49
CA VAL A 198 16.40 16.31 -10.49
C VAL A 198 17.23 17.57 -10.81
N PRO A 199 17.46 18.48 -9.84
CA PRO A 199 18.33 19.63 -10.03
C PRO A 199 19.81 19.20 -10.05
N GLU A 200 20.67 19.99 -10.71
CA GLU A 200 22.09 19.64 -10.87
C GLU A 200 22.83 19.64 -9.53
N GLU A 201 22.47 20.57 -8.64
CA GLU A 201 23.09 20.72 -7.31
C GLU A 201 22.84 19.52 -6.38
N ALA A 202 21.80 18.74 -6.65
CA ALA A 202 21.50 17.53 -5.88
C ALA A 202 22.34 16.32 -6.34
N ILE A 203 22.98 16.40 -7.51
CA ILE A 203 23.67 15.27 -8.14
C ILE A 203 25.14 15.30 -7.73
N THR A 204 25.56 14.30 -6.97
CA THR A 204 26.97 14.08 -6.63
C THR A 204 27.55 13.00 -7.55
N MET A 205 28.45 13.45 -8.43
CA MET A 205 29.15 12.57 -9.38
C MET A 205 30.24 11.73 -8.68
N PRO A 206 30.62 10.58 -9.25
CA PRO A 206 31.77 9.83 -8.76
C PRO A 206 33.06 10.67 -8.89
N PRO A 207 34.07 10.42 -8.04
CA PRO A 207 35.29 11.24 -7.99
C PRO A 207 36.14 11.14 -9.27
N HIS A 208 36.02 10.05 -10.02
CA HIS A 208 36.77 9.82 -11.25
C HIS A 208 35.95 10.28 -12.47
N PRO A 209 36.48 11.18 -13.31
CA PRO A 209 35.77 11.64 -14.49
C PRO A 209 35.62 10.50 -15.50
N ILE A 210 34.41 10.33 -16.03
CA ILE A 210 34.12 9.37 -17.10
C ILE A 210 34.21 10.13 -18.42
N ALA A 211 35.20 9.80 -19.23
CA ALA A 211 35.38 10.32 -20.57
C ALA A 211 35.05 9.25 -21.61
N GLY A 212 34.50 9.67 -22.75
CA GLY A 212 34.28 8.85 -23.93
C GLY A 212 34.78 9.58 -25.18
N PRO A 213 34.75 8.94 -26.35
CA PRO A 213 33.87 7.84 -26.72
C PRO A 213 34.63 6.50 -26.77
N ASP A 214 34.45 5.69 -25.72
CA ASP A 214 35.05 4.37 -25.63
C ASP A 214 33.97 3.30 -25.72
N MET A 215 34.00 2.49 -26.78
CA MET A 215 33.04 1.38 -26.94
C MET A 215 33.12 0.36 -25.78
N ALA A 216 34.25 0.30 -25.08
CA ALA A 216 34.43 -0.52 -23.89
C ALA A 216 33.58 -0.05 -22.68
N LEU A 217 33.09 1.19 -22.68
CA LEU A 217 32.19 1.71 -21.65
C LEU A 217 30.71 1.41 -21.94
N GLN A 218 30.39 0.86 -23.12
CA GLN A 218 29.04 0.51 -23.50
C GLN A 218 28.43 -0.51 -22.53
N GLY A 219 27.27 -0.18 -21.96
CA GLY A 219 26.55 -1.07 -21.03
C GLY A 219 27.16 -1.17 -19.64
N LYS A 220 28.35 -0.58 -19.42
CA LYS A 220 28.96 -0.50 -18.10
C LYS A 220 28.23 0.50 -17.22
N ALA A 221 28.37 0.30 -15.92
CA ALA A 221 27.62 1.02 -14.92
C ALA A 221 28.48 1.75 -13.89
N PHE A 222 27.94 2.85 -13.40
CA PHE A 222 28.50 3.62 -12.30
C PHE A 222 27.38 4.10 -11.39
N VAL A 223 27.74 4.43 -10.15
CA VAL A 223 26.79 4.89 -9.14
C VAL A 223 26.87 6.40 -9.00
N VAL A 224 25.70 7.04 -8.96
CA VAL A 224 25.53 8.48 -8.71
C VAL A 224 24.77 8.66 -7.41
N LYS A 225 25.22 9.57 -6.54
CA LYS A 225 24.50 9.89 -5.30
C LYS A 225 23.62 11.12 -5.52
N ILE A 226 22.37 11.05 -5.07
CA ILE A 226 21.40 12.13 -5.18
C ILE A 226 20.99 12.57 -3.78
N LYS A 227 21.12 13.87 -3.52
CA LYS A 227 20.71 14.48 -2.26
C LYS A 227 19.25 14.90 -2.33
N ILE A 228 18.44 14.38 -1.41
CA ILE A 228 17.04 14.74 -1.22
C ILE A 228 16.97 15.72 -0.05
N ASN A 229 16.56 16.95 -0.32
CA ASN A 229 16.40 18.02 0.67
C ASN A 229 17.63 18.24 1.57
N ASN A 230 18.84 18.02 1.04
CA ASN A 230 20.13 18.18 1.73
C ASN A 230 20.35 17.31 2.99
N LYS A 231 19.47 16.35 3.29
CA LYS A 231 19.62 15.45 4.44
C LYS A 231 19.74 13.98 4.02
N GLU A 232 18.88 13.53 3.13
CA GLU A 232 18.82 12.13 2.71
C GLU A 232 19.62 11.95 1.42
N GLU A 233 20.35 10.84 1.31
CA GLU A 233 21.13 10.51 0.12
C GLU A 233 20.62 9.20 -0.48
N ALA A 234 20.41 9.18 -1.79
CA ALA A 234 20.02 8.00 -2.54
C ALA A 234 21.12 7.65 -3.56
N ALA A 235 21.59 6.40 -3.53
CA ALA A 235 22.50 5.89 -4.54
C ALA A 235 21.70 5.37 -5.72
N VAL A 236 21.97 5.87 -6.92
CA VAL A 236 21.28 5.49 -8.15
C VAL A 236 22.26 4.85 -9.12
N TRP A 237 21.79 3.77 -9.71
CA TRP A 237 22.54 3.02 -10.70
C TRP A 237 22.34 3.61 -12.10
N CYS A 238 23.44 4.08 -12.69
CA CYS A 238 23.51 4.64 -14.03
C CYS A 238 24.30 3.73 -14.97
N ARG A 239 23.79 3.53 -16.20
CA ARG A 239 24.46 2.79 -17.28
C ARG A 239 24.81 3.73 -18.42
N VAL A 240 25.99 3.54 -19.01
CA VAL A 240 26.43 4.32 -20.17
C VAL A 240 25.99 3.64 -21.46
N ASN A 241 25.24 4.37 -22.29
CA ASN A 241 24.83 3.94 -23.62
C ASN A 241 25.32 4.95 -24.67
N HIS A 242 26.17 4.50 -25.59
CA HIS A 242 26.56 5.27 -26.77
C HIS A 242 25.42 5.27 -27.79
N TYR A 243 25.09 6.46 -28.26
CA TYR A 243 24.11 6.72 -29.27
C TYR A 243 24.82 7.27 -30.52
N PRO A 244 24.75 6.56 -31.66
CA PRO A 244 25.34 7.04 -32.89
C PRO A 244 24.44 8.08 -33.56
N THR A 245 25.04 8.99 -34.31
CA THR A 245 24.32 9.89 -35.21
C THR A 245 23.75 9.13 -36.41
N ASP A 246 24.54 8.20 -36.96
CA ASP A 246 24.15 7.42 -38.13
C ASP A 246 23.34 6.18 -37.72
N PRO A 247 22.15 5.94 -38.31
CA PRO A 247 21.31 4.79 -37.96
C PRO A 247 21.95 3.43 -38.20
N LEU A 248 22.86 3.33 -39.18
CA LEU A 248 23.58 2.10 -39.51
C LEU A 248 24.55 1.66 -38.41
N ASP A 249 25.04 2.63 -37.65
CA ASP A 249 26.04 2.46 -36.60
C ASP A 249 25.44 2.07 -35.25
N ARG A 250 24.10 1.90 -35.21
CA ARG A 250 23.33 1.57 -34.01
C ARG A 250 23.64 0.15 -33.57
N SER A 251 24.10 0.02 -32.32
CA SER A 251 24.29 -1.28 -31.68
C SER A 251 22.98 -2.07 -31.69
N SER A 252 23.09 -3.39 -31.87
CA SER A 252 21.95 -4.31 -31.76
C SER A 252 21.19 -4.06 -30.46
N PHE A 253 19.86 -4.03 -30.54
CA PHE A 253 19.03 -3.91 -29.36
C PHE A 253 19.23 -5.12 -28.45
N GLN A 254 19.71 -4.88 -27.23
CA GLN A 254 19.76 -5.89 -26.19
C GLN A 254 18.43 -5.85 -25.43
N SER A 255 17.60 -6.88 -25.65
CA SER A 255 16.40 -7.08 -24.83
C SER A 255 16.80 -7.42 -23.40
N HIS A 256 15.97 -7.07 -22.42
CA HIS A 256 16.16 -7.43 -21.01
C HIS A 256 17.50 -7.00 -20.39
N TYR A 257 18.08 -5.90 -20.86
CA TYR A 257 19.36 -5.41 -20.32
C TYR A 257 19.30 -5.19 -18.79
N TRP A 258 18.13 -4.85 -18.25
CA TRP A 258 17.89 -4.64 -16.81
C TRP A 258 17.97 -5.91 -15.95
N GLU A 259 17.88 -7.11 -16.53
CA GLU A 259 18.02 -8.40 -15.82
C GLU A 259 19.48 -8.82 -15.65
N LEU A 260 20.38 -8.23 -16.42
CA LEU A 260 21.80 -8.53 -16.37
C LEU A 260 22.48 -7.65 -15.31
N LEU A 261 23.30 -8.28 -14.48
CA LEU A 261 24.25 -7.56 -13.64
C LEU A 261 25.24 -6.84 -14.56
N PRO A 262 25.39 -5.51 -14.46
CA PRO A 262 26.27 -4.76 -15.34
C PRO A 262 27.72 -4.88 -14.86
N ASP A 263 28.65 -4.70 -15.78
CA ASP A 263 30.05 -4.55 -15.40
C ASP A 263 30.27 -3.14 -14.81
N PRO A 264 30.89 -3.04 -13.62
CA PRO A 264 31.19 -1.74 -13.04
C PRO A 264 32.29 -1.03 -13.85
N ILE A 265 32.14 0.28 -14.05
CA ILE A 265 33.19 1.15 -14.62
C ILE A 265 34.34 1.27 -13.62
N PHE A 266 34.00 1.41 -12.34
CA PHE A 266 34.95 1.53 -11.24
C PHE A 266 34.86 0.30 -10.33
N PRO A 267 35.96 -0.42 -10.09
CA PRO A 267 35.93 -1.62 -9.26
C PRO A 267 35.51 -1.32 -7.82
N GLU A 268 35.81 -0.12 -7.31
CA GLU A 268 35.41 0.34 -5.97
C GLU A 268 33.89 0.36 -5.75
N GLN A 269 33.11 0.54 -6.83
CA GLN A 269 31.65 0.63 -6.77
C GLN A 269 30.94 -0.71 -7.01
N ALA A 270 31.68 -1.79 -7.23
CA ALA A 270 31.11 -3.10 -7.56
C ALA A 270 30.15 -3.61 -6.48
N ALA A 271 30.57 -3.56 -5.20
CA ALA A 271 29.74 -4.03 -4.08
C ALA A 271 28.43 -3.24 -3.95
N LEU A 272 28.49 -1.91 -4.03
CA LEU A 272 27.29 -1.05 -3.98
C LEU A 272 26.35 -1.34 -5.14
N LEU A 273 26.90 -1.66 -6.31
CA LEU A 273 26.11 -1.97 -7.48
C LEU A 273 25.38 -3.30 -7.34
N GLU A 274 26.04 -4.32 -6.80
CA GLU A 274 25.43 -5.62 -6.49
C GLU A 274 24.28 -5.47 -5.49
N GLU A 275 24.45 -4.64 -4.45
CA GLU A 275 23.40 -4.32 -3.48
C GLU A 275 22.18 -3.66 -4.15
N LEU A 276 22.39 -2.65 -4.99
CA LEU A 276 21.32 -1.97 -5.73
C LEU A 276 20.60 -2.92 -6.70
N PHE A 277 21.35 -3.81 -7.36
CA PHE A 277 20.78 -4.81 -8.25
C PHE A 277 19.90 -5.82 -7.48
N ALA A 278 20.34 -6.25 -6.30
CA ALA A 278 19.54 -7.11 -5.43
C ALA A 278 18.24 -6.41 -4.99
N MET A 279 18.29 -5.12 -4.64
CA MET A 279 17.08 -4.34 -4.32
C MET A 279 16.10 -4.29 -5.48
N TYR A 280 16.59 -4.05 -6.70
CA TYR A 280 15.77 -4.08 -7.92
C TYR A 280 15.08 -5.44 -8.12
N GLN A 281 15.82 -6.55 -7.96
CA GLN A 281 15.26 -7.90 -8.10
C GLN A 281 14.16 -8.18 -7.06
N GLN A 282 14.35 -7.76 -5.81
CA GLN A 282 13.34 -7.90 -4.76
C GLN A 282 12.05 -7.17 -5.13
N ARG A 283 12.17 -5.94 -5.66
CA ARG A 283 11.01 -5.15 -6.12
C ARG A 283 10.31 -5.81 -7.31
N ALA A 284 11.07 -6.29 -8.29
CA ALA A 284 10.53 -6.99 -9.45
C ALA A 284 9.74 -8.24 -9.02
N ALA A 285 10.31 -9.06 -8.14
CA ALA A 285 9.65 -10.24 -7.59
C ALA A 285 8.41 -9.91 -6.74
N ALA A 286 8.41 -8.77 -6.02
CA ALA A 286 7.25 -8.31 -5.28
C ALA A 286 6.09 -7.88 -6.21
N LYS A 287 6.41 -7.30 -7.37
CA LYS A 287 5.42 -6.89 -8.36
C LYS A 287 4.75 -8.07 -9.06
N GLU A 288 5.47 -9.16 -9.27
CA GLU A 288 4.91 -10.39 -9.87
C GLU A 288 3.91 -11.13 -8.96
N LYS A 289 4.02 -10.94 -7.63
CA LYS A 289 3.15 -11.57 -6.64
C LYS A 289 1.85 -10.83 -6.38
N GLN A 290 1.71 -9.59 -6.88
CA GLN A 290 0.54 -8.73 -6.71
C GLN A 290 -0.43 -8.88 -7.88
#